data_AF-A0A2V7XZU3-F1
#
_entry.id   AF-A0A2V7XZU3-F1
#
_cell.length_a   1.000
_cell.length_b   1.000
_cell.length_c   1.000
_cell.angle_alpha   90.00
_cell.angle_beta   90.00
_cell.angle_gamma   90.00
#
_symmetry.space_group_name_H-M   'P 1'
#
loop_
_entity.id
_entity.type
_entity.pdbx_description
1 polymer ?
#
loop_
_entity_poly.entity_id
_entity_poly.type
_entity_poly.pdbx_seq_one_letter_code
_entity_poly.pdbx_strand_id
1 'polypeptide(L)'
;MRVRGTRHAARGTMDIPTSKDVIKFLNERFAARGLPYRLEHLAVLPYVNPMWLANWDAPQLADAPERDVIEEELREARWRFPQILDEY
;
A
#
# COMPACT_ATOMS: atom_id res chain seq x y z
N MET A 1 8.59 -14.63 -48.87
CA MET A 1 7.72 -13.52 -48.43
C MET A 1 7.43 -13.71 -46.94
N ARG A 2 8.13 -13.00 -46.03
CA ARG A 2 7.97 -13.12 -44.56
C ARG A 2 7.14 -11.94 -44.05
N VAL A 3 5.90 -12.19 -43.65
CA VAL A 3 5.09 -11.22 -42.92
C VAL A 3 5.55 -11.24 -41.46
N ARG A 4 6.36 -10.25 -41.06
CA ARG A 4 6.66 -10.01 -39.64
C ARG A 4 5.42 -9.39 -39.01
N GLY A 5 4.63 -10.21 -38.32
CA GLY A 5 3.60 -9.72 -37.41
C GLY A 5 4.26 -8.88 -36.32
N THR A 6 3.91 -7.60 -36.27
CA THR A 6 4.23 -6.69 -35.17
C THR A 6 3.47 -7.18 -33.94
N ARG A 7 4.17 -7.92 -33.06
CA ARG A 7 3.66 -8.23 -31.73
C ARG A 7 3.48 -6.89 -31.01
N HIS A 8 2.24 -6.44 -30.89
CA HIS A 8 1.88 -5.41 -29.93
C HIS A 8 2.20 -6.00 -28.56
N ALA A 9 3.17 -5.39 -27.86
CA ALA A 9 3.41 -5.71 -26.47
C ALA A 9 2.08 -5.52 -25.72
N ALA A 10 1.61 -6.59 -25.06
CA ALA A 10 0.49 -6.49 -24.16
C ALA A 10 0.80 -5.37 -23.17
N ARG A 11 -0.04 -4.34 -23.17
CA ARG A 11 -0.01 -3.25 -22.19
C ARG A 11 -0.16 -3.95 -20.84
N GLY A 12 0.92 -4.06 -20.06
CA GLY A 12 0.84 -4.59 -18.72
C GLY A 12 -0.26 -3.82 -18.00
N THR A 13 -1.26 -4.53 -17.49
CA THR A 13 -2.21 -3.92 -16.57
C THR A 13 -1.35 -3.31 -15.46
N MET A 14 -1.41 -1.98 -15.30
CA MET A 14 -0.83 -1.38 -14.11
C MET A 14 -1.76 -1.81 -12.98
N ASP A 15 -1.47 -2.97 -12.40
CA ASP A 15 -2.22 -3.52 -11.29
C ASP A 15 -2.07 -2.52 -10.13
N ILE A 16 -3.13 -1.75 -9.89
CA ILE A 16 -3.18 -0.80 -8.79
C ILE A 16 -3.14 -1.63 -7.50
N PRO A 17 -2.19 -1.38 -6.59
CA PRO A 17 -2.11 -2.11 -5.33
C PRO A 17 -3.42 -2.00 -4.53
N THR A 18 -3.72 -3.03 -3.76
CA THR A 18 -4.92 -3.12 -2.92
C THR A 18 -4.59 -2.82 -1.45
N SER A 19 -5.62 -2.65 -0.62
CA SER A 19 -5.47 -2.61 0.84
C SER A 19 -4.75 -3.85 1.38
N LYS A 20 -5.03 -5.04 0.82
CA LYS A 20 -4.36 -6.30 1.21
C LYS A 20 -2.87 -6.29 0.94
N ASP A 21 -2.43 -5.68 -0.17
CA ASP A 21 -1.00 -5.55 -0.50
C ASP A 21 -0.27 -4.69 0.55
N VAL A 22 -0.88 -3.56 0.94
CA VAL A 22 -0.30 -2.67 1.96
C VAL A 22 -0.28 -3.33 3.33
N ILE A 23 -1.37 -4.00 3.71
CA ILE A 23 -1.46 -4.75 4.97
C ILE A 23 -0.38 -5.82 5.04
N LYS A 24 -0.20 -6.59 3.96
CA LYS A 24 0.86 -7.61 3.88
C LYS A 24 2.24 -6.96 4.07
N PHE A 25 2.52 -5.89 3.32
CA PHE A 25 3.79 -5.17 3.41
C PHE A 25 4.07 -4.65 4.83
N LEU A 26 3.14 -3.92 5.43
CA LEU A 26 3.32 -3.35 6.77
C LEU A 26 3.53 -4.44 7.82
N ASN A 27 2.78 -5.53 7.74
CA ASN A 27 2.92 -6.65 8.66
C ASN A 27 4.29 -7.36 8.56
N GLU A 28 4.83 -7.52 7.34
CA GLU A 28 6.18 -8.05 7.14
C GLU A 28 7.22 -7.13 7.79
N ARG A 29 7.03 -5.81 7.67
CA ARG A 29 7.93 -4.82 8.28
C ARG A 29 7.81 -4.76 9.80
N PHE A 30 6.61 -4.82 10.35
CA PHE A 30 6.39 -4.91 11.80
C PHE A 30 7.05 -6.17 12.38
N ALA A 31 6.89 -7.32 11.72
CA ALA A 31 7.55 -8.56 12.13
C ALA A 31 9.08 -8.44 12.08
N ALA A 32 9.63 -7.83 11.03
CA ALA A 32 11.07 -7.61 10.91
C ALA A 32 11.64 -6.66 11.98
N ARG A 33 10.81 -5.75 12.51
CA ARG A 33 11.15 -4.84 13.61
C ARG A 33 10.83 -5.41 15.00
N GLY A 34 10.25 -6.61 15.09
CA GLY A 34 9.83 -7.21 16.36
C GLY A 34 8.64 -6.49 17.01
N LEU A 35 7.84 -5.76 16.23
CA LEU A 35 6.64 -5.08 16.72
C LEU A 35 5.49 -6.09 16.89
N PRO A 36 4.71 -6.03 17.98
CA PRO A 36 3.65 -7.00 18.27
C PRO A 36 2.36 -6.78 17.46
N TYR A 37 2.31 -5.74 16.62
CA TYR A 37 1.10 -5.33 15.92
C TYR A 37 0.86 -6.14 14.66
N ARG A 38 -0.40 -6.51 14.44
CA ARG A 38 -0.89 -7.05 13.18
C ARG A 38 -1.97 -6.14 12.63
N LEU A 39 -1.74 -5.58 11.44
CA LEU A 39 -2.76 -4.92 10.66
C LEU A 39 -3.65 -5.97 10.01
N GLU A 40 -4.96 -5.80 10.16
CA GLU A 40 -5.97 -6.65 9.53
C GLU A 40 -6.76 -5.89 8.45
N HIS A 41 -6.94 -4.59 8.64
CA HIS A 41 -7.67 -3.71 7.75
C HIS A 41 -6.99 -2.33 7.68
N LEU A 42 -7.30 -1.59 6.62
CA LEU A 42 -6.98 -0.17 6.47
C LEU A 42 -8.26 0.58 6.15
N ALA A 43 -8.40 1.79 6.66
CA ALA A 43 -9.46 2.69 6.24
C ALA A 43 -9.06 3.29 4.89
N VAL A 44 -9.61 2.78 3.79
CA VAL A 44 -9.41 3.37 2.47
C VAL A 44 -10.31 4.60 2.34
N LEU A 45 -9.68 5.76 2.12
CA LEU A 45 -10.37 7.04 2.04
C LEU A 45 -10.80 7.30 0.59
N PRO A 46 -11.91 8.03 0.38
CA PRO A 46 -12.26 8.52 -0.96
C PRO A 46 -11.07 9.24 -1.58
N TYR A 47 -10.91 9.18 -2.90
CA TYR A 47 -9.82 9.88 -3.57
C TYR A 47 -10.01 11.40 -3.43
N VAL A 48 -9.41 12.00 -2.39
CA VAL A 48 -9.68 13.40 -2.02
C VAL A 48 -8.85 14.37 -2.87
N ASN A 49 -7.57 14.07 -3.16
CA ASN A 49 -6.70 14.90 -4.00
C ASN A 49 -5.33 14.20 -4.27
N PRO A 50 -4.75 14.23 -5.49
CA PRO A 50 -3.37 13.77 -5.74
C PRO A 50 -2.27 14.49 -4.94
N MET A 51 -2.56 15.67 -4.38
CA MET A 51 -1.66 16.41 -3.48
C MET A 51 -1.66 15.87 -2.04
N TRP A 52 -2.64 15.03 -1.67
CA TRP A 52 -2.71 14.43 -0.35
C TRP A 52 -2.00 13.07 -0.41
N LEU A 53 -0.91 12.96 0.34
CA LEU A 53 0.10 11.90 0.21
C LEU A 53 -0.39 10.47 0.49
N ALA A 54 -1.61 10.26 0.99
CA ALA A 54 -2.17 8.94 1.25
C ALA A 54 -3.69 8.95 1.05
N ASN A 55 -4.22 7.95 0.34
CA ASN A 55 -5.65 7.69 0.25
C ASN A 55 -6.13 6.62 1.25
N TRP A 56 -5.37 6.38 2.31
CA TRP A 56 -5.69 5.37 3.33
C TRP A 56 -5.13 5.75 4.71
N ASP A 57 -5.70 5.15 5.75
CA ASP A 57 -5.28 5.34 7.15
C ASP A 57 -5.33 4.04 7.97
N ALA A 58 -4.60 4.02 9.10
CA ALA A 58 -4.47 2.88 10.01
C ALA A 58 -4.84 3.26 11.47
N PRO A 59 -6.12 3.57 11.75
CA PRO A 59 -6.55 4.13 13.04
C PRO A 59 -6.24 3.24 14.24
N GLN A 60 -6.20 1.91 14.05
CA GLN A 60 -5.87 0.94 15.09
C GLN A 60 -4.46 1.10 15.69
N LEU A 61 -3.57 1.85 15.04
CA LEU A 61 -2.19 2.07 15.48
C LEU A 61 -1.98 3.46 16.08
N ALA A 62 -3.01 4.31 16.14
CA ALA A 62 -2.87 5.71 16.56
C ALA A 62 -2.36 5.86 18.01
N ASP A 63 -2.72 4.92 18.88
CA ASP A 63 -2.40 4.92 20.31
C ASP A 63 -1.25 3.95 20.69
N ALA A 64 -0.55 3.40 19.70
CA ALA A 64 0.54 2.46 19.96
C ALA A 64 1.73 3.14 20.68
N PRO A 65 2.27 2.59 21.78
CA PRO A 65 3.41 3.16 22.48
C PRO A 65 4.67 3.31 21.62
N GLU A 66 4.87 2.46 20.61
CA GLU A 66 5.97 2.53 19.63
C GLU A 66 5.66 3.44 18.44
N ARG A 67 4.82 4.47 18.64
CA ARG A 67 4.29 5.36 17.59
C ARG A 67 5.37 5.87 16.62
N ASP A 68 6.52 6.29 17.12
CA ASP A 68 7.57 6.86 16.27
C ASP A 68 8.10 5.86 15.23
N VAL A 69 8.30 4.60 15.64
CA VAL A 69 8.74 3.51 14.75
C VAL A 69 7.62 3.16 13.77
N ILE A 70 6.39 3.08 14.25
CA ILE A 70 5.23 2.75 13.42
C ILE A 70 4.99 3.83 12.36
N GLU A 71 5.09 5.11 12.72
CA GLU A 71 4.93 6.23 11.80
C GLU A 71 6.02 6.26 10.71
N GLU A 72 7.25 5.83 11.03
CA GLU A 72 8.31 5.65 10.02
C GLU A 72 7.89 4.60 8.97
N GLU A 73 7.41 3.44 9.44
CA GLU A 73 6.96 2.35 8.59
C GLU A 73 5.71 2.71 7.77
N LEU A 74 4.76 3.46 8.36
CA LEU A 74 3.59 3.99 7.68
C LEU A 74 3.97 5.03 6.62
N ARG A 75 4.95 5.89 6.89
CA ARG A 75 5.44 6.88 5.91
C ARG A 75 6.08 6.20 4.71
N GLU A 76 6.90 5.18 4.93
CA GLU A 76 7.49 4.37 3.87
C GLU A 76 6.41 3.68 3.03
N ALA A 77 5.39 3.10 3.69
CA ALA A 77 4.26 2.49 2.98
C ALA A 77 3.48 3.52 2.16
N ARG A 78 3.25 4.74 2.66
CA ARG A 78 2.57 5.82 1.93
C ARG A 78 3.38 6.29 0.71
N TRP A 79 4.70 6.36 0.83
CA TRP A 79 5.58 6.66 -0.31
C TRP A 79 5.51 5.58 -1.39
N ARG A 80 5.49 4.30 -0.98
CA ARG A 80 5.44 3.15 -1.89
C ARG A 80 4.06 2.94 -2.52
N PHE A 81 3.00 3.20 -1.75
CA PHE A 81 1.61 2.96 -2.11
C PHE A 81 0.78 4.25 -1.93
N PRO A 82 1.01 5.26 -2.79
CA PRO A 82 0.30 6.54 -2.70
C PRO A 82 -1.18 6.41 -3.07
N GLN A 83 -1.51 5.39 -3.87
CA GLN A 83 -2.87 5.07 -4.29
C GLN A 83 -3.10 3.56 -4.15
N ILE A 84 -4.14 3.21 -3.40
CA ILE A 84 -4.64 1.84 -3.31
C ILE A 84 -6.13 1.73 -3.58
N LEU A 85 -6.55 0.53 -4.00
CA LEU A 85 -7.96 0.16 -4.06
C LEU A 85 -8.39 -0.50 -2.75
N ASP A 86 -9.64 -0.27 -2.37
CA ASP A 86 -10.26 -1.01 -1.28
C ASP A 86 -10.62 -2.41 -1.74
N GLU A 87 -10.15 -3.41 -0.99
CA GLU A 87 -10.49 -4.80 -1.19
C GLU A 87 -11.03 -5.36 0.13
N TYR A 88 -12.36 -5.34 0.26
CA TYR A 88 -13.09 -5.94 1.38
C TYR A 88 -12.85 -7.46 1.49
#